data_AF-A0A1J5E285-F1
#
_entry.id   AF-A0A1J5E285-F1
#
_cell.length_a   1.000
_cell.length_b   1.000
_cell.length_c   1.000
_cell.angle_alpha   90.00
_cell.angle_beta   90.00
_cell.angle_gamma   90.00
#
_symmetry.space_group_name_H-M   'P 1'
#
loop_
_entity.id
_entity.type
_entity.pdbx_description
1 polymer ?
#
loop_
_entity_poly.entity_id
_entity_poly.type
_entity_poly.pdbx_seq_one_letter_code
_entity_poly.pdbx_strand_id
1 'polypeptide(L)'
;MPDRGRIAKEWFDRAEHDIDGAEILFESEHYTDTIAVLIHQAAEKYLKGFLLFNGWRLKKTHDLEELIIEAMAFFPDFEYYLDFARKTTAYYVEERYPPGPTIEYPRKEIKESLDIANEMINKIKEVIK
;
A
#
# COMPACT_ATOMS: atom_id res chain seq x y z
N MET A 1 13.37 -23.57 -2.35
CA MET A 1 12.78 -22.21 -2.49
C MET A 1 13.44 -21.33 -1.44
N PRO A 2 13.73 -20.05 -1.73
CA PRO A 2 14.19 -19.16 -0.67
C PRO A 2 13.17 -19.16 0.47
N ASP A 3 13.65 -18.95 1.69
CA ASP A 3 12.78 -18.84 2.86
C ASP A 3 11.72 -17.76 2.60
N ARG A 4 10.44 -18.16 2.63
CA ARG A 4 9.30 -17.26 2.35
C ARG A 4 9.28 -16.09 3.32
N GLY A 5 9.71 -16.31 4.57
CA GLY A 5 9.86 -15.26 5.58
C GLY A 5 10.91 -14.24 5.17
N ARG A 6 12.06 -14.69 4.63
CA ARG A 6 13.10 -13.79 4.13
C ARG A 6 12.61 -12.94 2.95
N ILE A 7 11.95 -13.55 1.96
CA ILE A 7 11.41 -12.79 0.82
C ILE A 7 10.40 -11.75 1.31
N ALA A 8 9.43 -12.16 2.14
CA ALA A 8 8.42 -11.25 2.67
C ALA A 8 9.05 -10.08 3.43
N LYS A 9 10.09 -10.34 4.25
CA LYS A 9 10.84 -9.29 4.94
C LYS A 9 11.46 -8.26 4.00
N GLU A 10 12.04 -8.68 2.88
CA GLU A 10 12.59 -7.76 1.87
C GLU A 10 11.53 -6.85 1.23
N TRP A 11 10.26 -7.28 1.21
CA TRP A 11 9.15 -6.42 0.79
C TRP A 11 8.75 -5.45 1.90
N PHE A 12 8.64 -5.93 3.14
CA PHE A 12 8.29 -5.09 4.30
C PHE A 12 9.34 -4.00 4.56
N ASP A 13 10.63 -4.32 4.51
CA ASP A 13 11.70 -3.35 4.71
C ASP A 13 11.63 -2.20 3.69
N ARG A 14 11.25 -2.49 2.44
CA ARG A 14 11.05 -1.45 1.41
C ARG A 14 9.78 -0.63 1.64
N ALA A 15 8.70 -1.31 2.03
CA ALA A 15 7.42 -0.68 2.31
C ALA A 15 7.49 0.27 3.51
N GLU A 16 8.32 -0.05 4.51
CA GLU A 16 8.54 0.82 5.68
C GLU A 16 9.16 2.15 5.26
N HIS A 17 10.12 2.14 4.34
CA HIS A 17 10.69 3.40 3.82
C HIS A 17 9.64 4.27 3.10
N ASP A 18 8.68 3.65 2.40
CA ASP A 18 7.64 4.40 1.70
C ASP A 18 6.64 5.03 2.68
N ILE A 19 6.19 4.27 3.70
CA ILE A 19 5.22 4.80 4.68
C ILE A 19 5.85 5.86 5.58
N ASP A 20 7.09 5.65 6.05
CA ASP A 20 7.84 6.66 6.81
C ASP A 20 8.02 7.95 5.98
N GLY A 21 8.34 7.78 4.68
CA GLY A 21 8.45 8.90 3.75
C GLY A 21 7.12 9.64 3.56
N ALA A 22 6.00 8.91 3.44
CA ALA A 22 4.67 9.50 3.32
C ALA A 22 4.30 10.31 4.57
N GLU A 23 4.61 9.80 5.76
CA GLU A 23 4.35 10.50 7.03
C GLU A 23 5.15 11.80 7.14
N ILE A 24 6.47 11.74 6.90
CA ILE A 24 7.35 12.91 6.96
C ILE A 24 6.89 13.99 5.98
N LEU A 25 6.59 13.61 4.74
CA LEU A 25 6.14 14.55 3.71
C LEU A 25 4.76 15.12 4.03
N PHE A 26 3.87 14.32 4.63
CA PHE A 26 2.58 14.81 5.07
C PHE A 26 2.73 15.86 6.18
N GLU A 27 3.55 15.58 7.20
CA GLU A 27 3.83 16.50 8.30
C GLU A 27 4.50 17.80 7.84
N SER A 28 5.38 17.72 6.85
CA SER A 28 6.05 18.90 6.28
C SER A 28 5.18 19.70 5.29
N GLU A 29 3.89 19.40 5.20
CA GLU A 29 2.94 20.03 4.27
C GLU A 29 3.35 19.94 2.78
N HIS A 30 3.99 18.83 2.38
CA HIS A 30 4.44 18.62 1.00
C HIS A 30 3.28 18.28 0.03
N TYR A 31 3.59 18.18 -1.26
CA TYR A 31 2.66 17.88 -2.34
C TYR A 31 1.90 16.55 -2.14
N THR A 32 0.57 16.61 -2.27
CA THR A 32 -0.34 15.53 -1.90
C THR A 32 -0.36 14.37 -2.89
N ASP A 33 -0.08 14.62 -4.17
CA ASP A 33 0.14 13.58 -5.19
C ASP A 33 1.33 12.68 -4.84
N THR A 34 2.46 13.28 -4.46
CA THR A 34 3.67 12.55 -4.09
C THR A 34 3.43 11.67 -2.87
N ILE A 35 2.73 12.23 -1.86
CA ILE A 35 2.36 11.49 -0.65
C ILE A 35 1.41 10.32 -1.01
N ALA A 36 0.43 10.56 -1.88
CA ALA A 36 -0.52 9.54 -2.33
C ALA A 36 0.17 8.35 -3.01
N VAL A 37 1.19 8.62 -3.85
CA VAL A 37 2.00 7.57 -4.50
C VAL A 37 2.79 6.76 -3.47
N LEU A 38 3.37 7.40 -2.44
CA LEU A 38 4.09 6.67 -1.38
C LEU A 38 3.15 5.78 -0.56
N ILE A 39 1.95 6.27 -0.23
CA ILE A 39 0.90 5.48 0.44
C ILE A 39 0.55 4.23 -0.40
N HIS A 40 0.36 4.41 -1.70
CA HIS A 40 0.11 3.30 -2.63
C HIS A 40 1.25 2.28 -2.61
N GLN A 41 2.49 2.74 -2.76
CA GLN A 41 3.68 1.89 -2.80
C GLN A 41 3.87 1.10 -1.50
N ALA A 42 3.68 1.75 -0.35
CA ALA A 42 3.74 1.10 0.95
C ALA A 42 2.69 -0.02 1.06
N ALA A 43 1.43 0.29 0.75
CA ALA A 43 0.33 -0.66 0.78
C ALA A 43 0.58 -1.85 -0.16
N GLU A 44 1.03 -1.59 -1.39
CA GLU A 44 1.32 -2.63 -2.39
C GLU A 44 2.39 -3.59 -1.90
N LYS A 45 3.49 -3.06 -1.38
CA LYS A 45 4.63 -3.87 -0.94
C LYS A 45 4.31 -4.66 0.32
N TYR A 46 3.56 -4.08 1.26
CA TYR A 46 3.07 -4.82 2.43
C TYR A 46 2.12 -5.96 2.04
N LEU A 47 1.15 -5.72 1.15
CA LEU A 47 0.24 -6.77 0.68
C LEU A 47 0.98 -7.88 -0.06
N LYS A 48 1.92 -7.53 -0.96
CA LYS A 48 2.76 -8.52 -1.64
C LYS A 48 3.62 -9.33 -0.68
N GLY A 49 4.21 -8.68 0.33
CA GLY A 49 4.95 -9.37 1.38
C GLY A 49 4.07 -10.36 2.16
N PHE A 50 2.87 -9.96 2.58
CA PHE A 50 1.89 -10.83 3.24
C PHE A 50 1.50 -12.03 2.38
N LEU A 51 1.18 -11.78 1.11
CA LEU A 51 0.80 -12.83 0.18
C LEU A 51 1.94 -13.84 -0.03
N LEU A 52 3.17 -13.35 -0.25
CA LEU A 52 4.35 -14.19 -0.44
C LEU A 52 4.68 -15.03 0.80
N PHE A 53 4.52 -14.45 1.99
CA PHE A 53 4.64 -15.17 3.26
C PHE A 53 3.69 -16.37 3.30
N ASN A 54 2.44 -16.17 2.88
CA ASN A 54 1.39 -17.19 2.83
C ASN A 54 1.49 -18.14 1.61
N GLY A 55 2.56 -18.07 0.82
CA GLY A 55 2.80 -18.99 -0.29
C GLY A 55 2.13 -18.63 -1.62
N TRP A 56 1.62 -17.40 -1.73
CA TRP A 56 1.19 -16.84 -3.01
C TRP A 56 2.34 -16.76 -4.01
N ARG A 57 2.01 -16.80 -5.31
CA ARG A 57 2.99 -16.60 -6.39
C ARG A 57 2.93 -15.15 -6.85
N LEU A 58 4.10 -14.50 -6.86
CA LEU A 58 4.21 -13.10 -7.26
C LEU A 58 3.55 -12.83 -8.62
N LYS A 59 2.46 -12.06 -8.60
CA LYS A 59 1.88 -11.40 -9.79
C LYS A 59 2.40 -9.97 -9.88
N LYS A 60 2.80 -9.56 -11.09
CA LYS A 60 3.23 -8.18 -11.38
C LYS A 60 1.99 -7.32 -11.65
N THR A 61 1.28 -6.96 -10.59
CA THR A 61 0.16 -6.01 -10.62
C THR A 61 0.46 -4.83 -9.70
N HIS A 62 -0.14 -3.69 -9.99
CA HIS A 62 -0.14 -2.49 -9.15
C HIS A 62 -1.53 -2.16 -8.62
N ASP A 63 -2.49 -3.03 -8.89
CA ASP A 63 -3.86 -2.89 -8.45
C ASP A 63 -3.98 -3.41 -7.01
N LEU A 64 -4.28 -2.51 -6.07
CA LEU A 64 -4.43 -2.89 -4.68
C LEU A 64 -5.72 -3.68 -4.43
N GLU A 65 -6.79 -3.46 -5.20
CA GLU A 65 -8.04 -4.22 -5.07
C GLU A 65 -7.78 -5.69 -5.41
N GLU A 66 -7.05 -5.95 -6.50
CA GLU A 66 -6.62 -7.31 -6.84
C GLU A 66 -5.82 -7.96 -5.71
N LEU A 67 -4.86 -7.22 -5.12
CA LEU A 67 -4.04 -7.73 -4.03
C LEU A 67 -4.85 -8.00 -2.76
N ILE A 68 -5.82 -7.15 -2.42
CA ILE A 68 -6.72 -7.35 -1.29
C ILE A 68 -7.58 -8.60 -1.50
N ILE A 69 -8.16 -8.78 -2.69
CA ILE A 69 -8.97 -9.97 -3.01
C ILE A 69 -8.15 -11.25 -2.86
N GLU A 70 -6.89 -11.26 -3.30
CA GLU A 70 -5.99 -12.40 -3.10
C GLU A 70 -5.67 -12.61 -1.61
N ALA A 71 -5.52 -11.53 -0.85
CA ALA A 71 -5.16 -11.59 0.56
C ALA A 71 -6.33 -12.08 1.43
N MET A 72 -7.57 -11.80 1.03
CA MET A 72 -8.80 -12.32 1.65
C MET A 72 -8.88 -13.85 1.64
N ALA A 73 -8.22 -14.53 0.70
CA ALA A 73 -8.14 -16.00 0.68
C ALA A 73 -7.37 -16.57 1.88
N PHE A 74 -6.50 -15.76 2.50
CA PHE A 74 -5.74 -16.12 3.70
C PHE A 74 -6.31 -15.47 4.96
N PHE A 75 -6.84 -14.24 4.82
CA PHE A 75 -7.38 -13.48 5.94
C PHE A 75 -8.60 -12.64 5.50
N PRO A 76 -9.83 -13.15 5.66
CA PRO A 76 -11.05 -12.53 5.13
C PRO A 76 -11.32 -11.09 5.57
N ASP A 77 -10.90 -10.69 6.78
CA ASP A 77 -11.14 -9.34 7.31
C ASP A 77 -10.47 -8.24 6.46
N PHE A 78 -9.56 -8.58 5.54
CA PHE A 78 -9.01 -7.63 4.58
C PHE A 78 -10.04 -7.05 3.60
N GLU A 79 -11.25 -7.62 3.52
CA GLU A 79 -12.39 -7.00 2.85
C GLU A 79 -12.60 -5.54 3.29
N TYR A 80 -12.31 -5.22 4.57
CA TYR A 80 -12.41 -3.88 5.13
C TYR A 80 -11.59 -2.82 4.36
N TYR A 81 -10.50 -3.22 3.70
CA TYR A 81 -9.59 -2.31 3.00
C TYR A 81 -9.92 -2.12 1.50
N LEU A 82 -11.01 -2.70 0.97
CA LEU A 82 -11.34 -2.63 -0.46
C LEU A 82 -11.54 -1.20 -0.98
N ASP A 83 -12.27 -0.37 -0.26
CA ASP A 83 -12.54 1.01 -0.70
C ASP A 83 -11.27 1.87 -0.65
N PHE A 84 -10.42 1.66 0.36
CA PHE A 84 -9.08 2.25 0.40
C PHE A 84 -8.23 1.80 -0.78
N ALA A 85 -8.25 0.52 -1.12
CA ALA A 85 -7.45 -0.06 -2.20
C ALA A 85 -7.83 0.53 -3.58
N ARG A 86 -9.13 0.64 -3.87
CA ARG A 86 -9.65 1.27 -5.09
C ARG A 86 -9.21 2.73 -5.20
N LYS A 87 -9.44 3.50 -4.14
CA LYS A 87 -9.09 4.92 -4.07
C LYS A 87 -7.59 5.16 -4.28
N THR A 88 -6.77 4.38 -3.58
CA THR A 88 -5.32 4.55 -3.60
C THR A 88 -4.70 4.07 -4.92
N THR A 89 -5.31 3.07 -5.57
CA THR A 89 -4.91 2.66 -6.94
C THR A 89 -5.20 3.76 -7.96
N ALA A 90 -6.31 4.48 -7.82
CA ALA A 90 -6.62 5.62 -8.68
C ALA A 90 -5.54 6.71 -8.60
N TYR A 91 -5.11 7.09 -7.39
CA TYR A 91 -4.03 8.06 -7.21
C TYR A 91 -2.76 7.69 -8.01
N TYR A 92 -2.35 6.43 -7.92
CA TYR A 92 -1.14 5.93 -8.57
C TYR A 92 -1.26 5.85 -10.10
N VAL A 93 -2.46 5.63 -10.63
CA VAL A 93 -2.69 5.69 -12.09
C VAL A 93 -2.68 7.12 -12.58
N GLU A 94 -3.35 8.02 -11.87
CA GLU A 94 -3.51 9.42 -12.25
C GLU A 94 -2.19 10.20 -12.27
N GLU A 95 -1.27 9.95 -11.33
CA GLU A 95 0.04 10.60 -11.31
C GLU A 95 0.93 10.19 -12.51
N ARG A 96 0.86 8.92 -12.94
CA ARG A 96 1.88 8.33 -13.83
C ARG A 96 1.80 8.75 -15.30
N TYR A 97 0.69 9.33 -15.75
CA TYR A 97 0.43 9.55 -17.17
C TYR A 97 0.17 11.03 -17.51
N PRO A 98 1.17 11.74 -18.07
CA PRO A 98 0.90 12.98 -18.82
C PRO A 98 0.13 12.65 -20.12
N PRO A 99 -0.67 13.57 -20.70
CA PRO A 99 -0.77 14.99 -20.40
C PRO A 99 -1.83 15.36 -19.35
N GLY A 100 -1.57 16.40 -18.57
CA GLY A 100 -2.51 16.96 -17.59
C GLY A 100 -1.81 17.88 -16.59
N PRO A 101 -2.55 18.69 -15.82
CA PRO A 101 -1.98 19.37 -14.65
C PRO A 101 -1.60 18.34 -13.59
N THR A 102 -0.68 18.72 -12.69
CA THR A 102 -0.47 17.98 -11.44
C THR A 102 -1.77 17.96 -10.64
N ILE A 103 -2.10 16.83 -10.05
CA ILE A 103 -3.32 16.66 -9.27
C ILE A 103 -3.01 16.99 -7.81
N GLU A 104 -3.83 17.83 -7.19
CA GLU A 104 -3.76 18.01 -5.74
C GLU A 104 -4.97 17.35 -5.10
N TYR A 105 -4.71 16.35 -4.27
CA TYR A 105 -5.72 15.73 -3.45
C TYR A 105 -5.93 16.55 -2.17
N PRO A 106 -7.16 16.66 -1.64
CA PRO A 106 -7.40 17.31 -0.35
C PRO A 106 -6.56 16.65 0.75
N ARG A 107 -5.84 17.45 1.55
CA ARG A 107 -4.97 16.93 2.63
C ARG A 107 -5.73 16.04 3.62
N LYS A 108 -7.00 16.32 3.89
CA LYS A 108 -7.85 15.47 4.73
C LYS A 108 -7.99 14.06 4.14
N GLU A 109 -8.18 13.96 2.83
CA GLU A 109 -8.33 12.70 2.12
C GLU A 109 -7.01 11.92 2.07
N ILE A 110 -5.87 12.61 1.93
CA ILE A 110 -4.55 11.97 2.08
C ILE A 110 -4.32 11.48 3.50
N LYS A 111 -4.73 12.25 4.51
CA LYS A 111 -4.63 11.81 5.91
C LYS A 111 -5.45 10.56 6.18
N GLU A 112 -6.69 10.51 5.70
CA GLU A 112 -7.55 9.33 5.80
C GLU A 112 -6.92 8.10 5.11
N SER A 113 -6.36 8.28 3.90
CA SER A 113 -5.64 7.19 3.21
C SER A 113 -4.40 6.74 3.97
N LEU A 114 -3.62 7.66 4.53
CA LEU A 114 -2.43 7.35 5.33
C LEU A 114 -2.78 6.58 6.61
N ASP A 115 -3.85 7.00 7.30
CA ASP A 115 -4.32 6.34 8.53
C ASP A 115 -4.80 4.91 8.25
N ILE A 116 -5.57 4.70 7.19
CA ILE A 116 -6.03 3.35 6.79
C ILE A 116 -4.84 2.48 6.35
N ALA A 117 -3.88 3.04 5.62
CA ALA A 117 -2.67 2.31 5.24
C ALA A 117 -1.91 1.82 6.48
N ASN A 118 -1.70 2.69 7.47
CA ASN A 118 -1.06 2.33 8.74
C ASN A 118 -1.84 1.26 9.50
N GLU A 119 -3.17 1.34 9.52
CA GLU A 119 -4.00 0.31 10.13
C GLU A 119 -3.80 -1.06 9.46
N MET A 120 -3.87 -1.10 8.12
CA MET A 120 -3.65 -2.32 7.34
C MET A 120 -2.24 -2.89 7.56
N ILE A 121 -1.22 -2.04 7.59
CA ILE A 121 0.18 -2.42 7.84
C ILE A 121 0.31 -3.05 9.23
N ASN A 122 -0.27 -2.44 10.25
CA ASN A 122 -0.27 -2.99 11.61
C ASN A 122 -0.99 -4.32 11.67
N LYS A 123 -2.14 -4.46 10.99
CA LYS A 123 -2.87 -5.72 10.89
C LYS A 123 -2.01 -6.81 10.25
N ILE A 124 -1.30 -6.50 9.16
CA ILE A 124 -0.35 -7.42 8.51
C ILE A 124 0.76 -7.83 9.48
N LYS A 125 1.36 -6.86 10.19
CA LYS A 125 2.42 -7.13 11.20
C LYS A 125 1.92 -8.03 12.33
N GLU A 126 0.64 -7.95 12.71
CA GLU A 126 0.04 -8.81 13.73
C GLU A 126 -0.18 -10.25 13.26
N VAL A 127 -0.70 -10.45 12.05
CA VAL A 127 -1.05 -11.78 11.54
C VAL A 127 0.16 -12.61 11.06
N ILE A 128 1.31 -11.97 10.84
CA ILE A 128 2.57 -12.62 10.41
C ILE A 128 3.43 -13.08 11.62
N LYS A 129 3.04 -12.75 12.86
CA LYS A 129 3.75 -13.17 14.08
C LYS A 129 3.77 -14.69 14.28
#